data_AF-A0A2G8KMB7-F1
#
_entry.id   AF-A0A2G8KMB7-F1
#
_cell.length_a   1.000
_cell.length_b   1.000
_cell.length_c   1.000
_cell.angle_alpha   90.00
_cell.angle_beta   90.00
_cell.angle_gamma   90.00
#
_symmetry.space_group_name_H-M   'P 1'
#
loop_
_entity.id
_entity.type
_entity.pdbx_description
1 polymer ?
#
loop_
_entity_poly.entity_id
_entity_poly.type
_entity_poly.pdbx_seq_one_letter_code
_entity_poly.pdbx_strand_id
1 'polypeptide(L)'
;MSHFPAEGENVQGYYCFHCKEEWLSNSMNKNQLATVEYKHVAHHMLPSFWCMQVSDTGSYIKWKNINKTPGRLKRGDHVAWLRPFLGYWHHAIVEEVTNDSIRVIEWSGCSILRSTRMKSDLCGNCCWSPMYKAYYPEEVENQNPSELVLMRAEARLGNYGYCPFSDNCEHFASFCKTGLHRSNQVFQFKVSVQAWIRKIVAIFLHVTIVMSISEGIETAGGSNKHSVGILFLVLSELTYFIVVIIMMWCHDSKQTDFIVKKDACLSAAIKAAAQSVMLVLCAILLSVLLLDRIQGEKIWSVAKSTCIEILLGMVGGMLGNILGFFLFSFLPYPCCRNTV
;
A
#
# COMPACT_ATOMS: atom_id res chain seq x y z
N MET A 1 -11.11 22.28 27.16
CA MET A 1 -12.27 21.93 26.31
C MET A 1 -12.55 23.14 25.44
N SER A 2 -12.18 23.09 24.17
CA SER A 2 -12.54 24.13 23.20
C SER A 2 -14.03 23.99 22.88
N HIS A 3 -14.82 25.00 23.20
CA HIS A 3 -16.22 25.08 22.78
C HIS A 3 -16.26 25.15 21.25
N PHE A 4 -16.72 24.07 20.62
CA PHE A 4 -17.08 24.12 19.21
C PHE A 4 -18.32 25.01 19.05
N PRO A 5 -18.44 25.74 17.93
CA PRO A 5 -19.67 26.45 17.64
C PRO A 5 -20.82 25.45 17.53
N ALA A 6 -21.99 25.84 18.03
CA ALA A 6 -23.18 25.01 18.01
C ALA A 6 -23.60 24.67 16.56
N GLU A 7 -24.36 23.58 16.39
CA GLU A 7 -25.00 23.23 15.11
C GLU A 7 -25.66 24.49 14.49
N GLY A 8 -25.15 24.93 13.34
CA GLY A 8 -25.73 26.05 12.57
C GLY A 8 -24.85 27.29 12.37
N GLU A 9 -23.65 27.37 12.94
CA GLU A 9 -22.72 28.47 12.62
C GLU A 9 -21.95 28.22 11.31
N ASN A 10 -22.00 29.18 10.38
CA ASN A 10 -21.31 29.15 9.07
C ASN A 10 -19.80 29.30 9.23
N VAL A 11 -19.12 28.26 9.69
CA VAL A 11 -17.65 28.18 9.65
C VAL A 11 -17.21 28.14 8.18
N GLN A 12 -16.32 29.05 7.78
CA GLN A 12 -15.64 28.99 6.48
C GLN A 12 -14.23 28.43 6.70
N GLY A 13 -13.96 27.26 6.11
CA GLY A 13 -12.64 26.65 6.08
C GLY A 13 -11.89 27.05 4.82
N TYR A 14 -10.63 27.48 4.97
CA TYR A 14 -9.71 27.70 3.85
C TYR A 14 -8.65 26.61 3.84
N TYR A 15 -8.33 26.07 2.66
CA TYR A 15 -7.25 25.12 2.47
C TYR A 15 -6.09 25.77 1.72
N CYS A 16 -4.90 25.80 2.33
CA CYS A 16 -3.73 26.34 1.67
C CYS A 16 -3.06 25.25 0.83
N PHE A 17 -2.99 25.46 -0.49
CA PHE A 17 -2.36 24.51 -1.42
C PHE A 17 -0.85 24.36 -1.23
N HIS A 18 -0.20 25.40 -0.72
CA HIS A 18 1.25 25.43 -0.57
C HIS A 18 1.69 24.67 0.69
N CYS A 19 1.14 25.00 1.86
CA CYS A 19 1.48 24.30 3.10
C CYS A 19 0.68 23.02 3.34
N LYS A 20 -0.41 22.78 2.57
CA LYS A 20 -1.32 21.63 2.71
C LYS A 20 -2.04 21.60 4.06
N GLU A 21 -2.24 22.78 4.66
CA GLU A 21 -2.86 22.97 5.97
C GLU A 21 -4.23 23.63 5.86
N GLU A 22 -5.05 23.42 6.89
CA GLU A 22 -6.31 24.13 7.04
C GLU A 22 -6.19 25.39 7.88
N TRP A 23 -6.98 26.38 7.49
CA TRP A 23 -7.15 27.64 8.17
C TRP A 23 -8.65 27.78 8.44
N LEU A 24 -9.05 27.50 9.68
CA LEU A 24 -10.44 27.61 10.10
C LEU A 24 -10.67 29.02 10.64
N SER A 25 -11.65 29.75 10.10
CA SER A 25 -12.14 30.97 10.73
C SER A 25 -13.30 30.64 11.66
N ASN A 26 -13.20 31.00 12.95
CA ASN A 26 -14.38 31.06 13.80
C ASN A 26 -15.32 32.12 13.24
N SER A 27 -16.54 31.74 12.89
CA SER A 27 -17.54 32.62 12.27
C SER A 27 -18.17 33.61 13.25
N MET A 28 -17.37 34.27 14.08
CA MET A 28 -17.79 35.43 14.87
C MET A 28 -17.04 36.69 14.41
N ASN A 29 -17.46 37.24 13.27
CA ASN A 29 -17.68 38.68 13.11
C ASN A 29 -18.09 39.02 11.68
N LYS A 30 -19.40 39.09 11.42
CA LYS A 30 -19.94 39.82 10.27
C LYS A 30 -19.82 41.35 10.43
N ASN A 31 -19.38 41.84 11.60
CA ASN A 31 -19.16 43.25 11.86
C ASN A 31 -17.67 43.59 11.73
N GLN A 32 -17.29 43.95 10.50
CA GLN A 32 -16.08 44.58 9.93
C GLN A 32 -15.01 45.28 10.81
N LEU A 33 -14.68 44.85 12.04
CA LEU A 33 -13.69 45.59 12.88
C LEU A 33 -12.66 44.78 13.66
N ALA A 34 -12.59 43.45 13.50
CA ALA A 34 -11.51 42.66 14.07
C ALA A 34 -10.95 41.67 13.04
N THR A 35 -9.62 41.69 12.88
CA THR A 35 -8.85 40.70 12.11
C THR A 35 -9.28 39.29 12.51
N VAL A 36 -9.81 38.53 11.55
CA VAL A 36 -10.19 37.13 11.72
C VAL A 36 -8.90 36.35 12.05
N GLU A 37 -8.77 35.92 13.31
CA GLU A 37 -7.63 35.09 13.73
C GLU A 37 -7.85 33.68 13.20
N TYR A 38 -7.27 33.38 12.04
CA TYR A 38 -7.19 32.02 11.56
C TYR A 38 -6.21 31.24 12.43
N LYS A 39 -6.66 30.14 13.02
CA LYS A 39 -5.77 29.23 13.76
C LYS A 39 -5.54 27.98 12.93
N HIS A 40 -4.27 27.57 12.86
CA HIS A 40 -3.92 26.24 12.39
C HIS A 40 -4.39 25.22 13.43
N VAL A 41 -5.28 24.32 13.04
CA VAL A 41 -5.80 23.30 13.97
C VAL A 41 -5.59 21.91 13.37
N ALA A 42 -4.33 21.45 13.35
CA ALA A 42 -4.06 20.04 13.12
C ALA A 42 -4.56 19.22 14.32
N HIS A 43 -5.70 18.55 14.17
CA HIS A 43 -6.43 18.05 15.33
C HIS A 43 -5.89 16.79 15.99
N HIS A 44 -4.98 16.02 15.39
CA HIS A 44 -4.32 14.92 16.11
C HIS A 44 -3.07 14.40 15.42
N MET A 45 -2.03 14.08 16.21
CA MET A 45 -1.02 13.09 15.83
C MET A 45 -1.34 11.79 16.56
N LEU A 46 -2.16 10.91 15.99
CA LEU A 46 -2.21 9.53 16.47
C LEU A 46 -0.99 8.78 15.93
N PRO A 47 -0.06 8.31 16.79
CA PRO A 47 1.14 7.61 16.34
C PRO A 47 0.84 6.24 15.72
N SER A 48 -0.35 5.68 16.00
CA SER A 48 -0.74 4.31 15.67
C SER A 48 -1.64 4.18 14.43
N PHE A 49 -1.98 5.26 13.74
CA PHE A 49 -2.80 5.20 12.51
C PHE A 49 -2.02 4.84 11.23
N TRP A 50 -0.86 4.21 11.42
CA TRP A 50 -0.03 3.73 10.33
C TRP A 50 -0.54 2.31 10.02
N CYS A 51 -0.91 2.03 8.78
CA CYS A 51 -1.27 0.69 8.30
C CYS A 51 -2.73 0.22 8.42
N MET A 52 -3.76 1.09 8.30
CA MET A 52 -5.12 0.58 8.06
C MET A 52 -5.49 0.65 6.58
N GLN A 53 -5.67 -0.52 5.94
CA GLN A 53 -6.45 -0.58 4.72
C GLN A 53 -7.92 -0.48 5.09
N VAL A 54 -8.74 0.10 4.21
CA VAL A 54 -10.19 0.22 4.44
C VAL A 54 -10.84 -1.17 4.56
N SER A 55 -10.22 -2.22 4.02
CA SER A 55 -10.59 -3.62 4.25
C SER A 55 -10.31 -4.14 5.65
N ASP A 56 -9.34 -3.57 6.38
CA ASP A 56 -8.88 -4.07 7.67
C ASP A 56 -9.71 -3.53 8.83
N THR A 57 -10.33 -2.36 8.62
CA THR A 57 -11.25 -1.74 9.58
C THR A 57 -12.70 -1.84 9.13
N GLY A 58 -12.94 -1.88 7.82
CA GLY A 58 -14.23 -1.61 7.22
C GLY A 58 -15.16 -2.81 7.18
N SER A 59 -16.44 -2.54 7.46
CA SER A 59 -17.51 -3.46 7.13
C SER A 59 -17.89 -3.22 5.67
N TYR A 60 -18.02 -4.30 4.91
CA TYR A 60 -18.56 -4.23 3.55
C TYR A 60 -19.92 -3.53 3.57
N ILE A 61 -20.08 -2.46 2.77
CA ILE A 61 -21.34 -1.72 2.70
C ILE A 61 -22.32 -2.54 1.87
N LYS A 62 -23.15 -3.34 2.55
CA LYS A 62 -24.32 -3.97 1.94
C LYS A 62 -25.42 -2.93 1.84
N TRP A 63 -25.88 -2.61 0.63
CA TRP A 63 -26.98 -1.66 0.42
C TRP A 63 -28.20 -1.97 1.28
N LYS A 64 -28.56 -3.26 1.40
CA LYS A 64 -29.69 -3.74 2.23
C LYS A 64 -29.57 -3.37 3.72
N ASN A 65 -28.37 -3.01 4.19
CA ASN A 65 -28.05 -2.65 5.56
C ASN A 65 -27.52 -1.21 5.70
N ILE A 66 -27.56 -0.38 4.64
CA ILE A 66 -27.00 0.98 4.66
C ILE A 66 -27.63 1.88 5.74
N ASN A 67 -28.83 1.53 6.20
CA ASN A 67 -29.58 2.23 7.25
C ASN A 67 -29.52 1.54 8.63
N LYS A 68 -28.87 0.39 8.78
CA LYS A 68 -28.83 -0.38 10.04
C LYS A 68 -27.54 -0.09 10.84
N THR A 69 -27.65 0.05 12.15
CA THR A 69 -26.52 0.11 13.10
C THR A 69 -26.15 -1.31 13.54
N PRO A 70 -24.98 -1.88 13.23
CA PRO A 70 -23.74 -1.24 12.75
C PRO A 70 -23.55 -1.33 11.23
N GLY A 71 -23.08 -0.26 10.60
CA GLY A 71 -22.94 -0.14 9.14
C GLY A 71 -23.74 0.99 8.50
N ARG A 72 -24.42 1.82 9.32
CA ARG A 72 -25.12 3.00 8.83
C ARG A 72 -24.10 3.98 8.23
N LEU A 73 -24.17 4.15 6.92
CA LEU A 73 -23.39 5.15 6.22
C LEU A 73 -24.03 6.51 6.46
N LYS A 74 -23.23 7.50 6.82
CA LYS A 74 -23.68 8.86 7.12
C LYS A 74 -22.83 9.90 6.39
N ARG A 75 -23.35 11.13 6.34
CA ARG A 75 -22.61 12.30 5.88
C ARG A 75 -21.28 12.42 6.66
N GLY A 76 -20.20 12.78 5.98
CA GLY A 76 -18.86 12.88 6.55
C GLY A 76 -18.12 11.54 6.74
N ASP A 77 -18.73 10.40 6.39
CA ASP A 77 -18.01 9.12 6.40
C ASP A 77 -16.96 9.07 5.28
N HIS A 78 -15.81 8.47 5.57
CA HIS A 78 -14.80 8.14 4.57
C HIS A 78 -15.09 6.74 4.03
N VAL A 79 -15.24 6.63 2.71
CA VAL A 79 -15.44 5.38 2.00
C VAL A 79 -14.32 5.10 1.02
N ALA A 80 -14.06 3.82 0.75
CA ALA A 80 -13.14 3.41 -0.31
C ALA A 80 -13.59 2.15 -1.04
N TRP A 81 -13.10 1.98 -2.26
CA TRP A 81 -13.33 0.79 -3.08
C TRP A 81 -12.11 0.47 -3.94
N LEU A 82 -11.88 -0.82 -4.20
CA LEU A 82 -10.74 -1.28 -4.98
C LEU A 82 -10.94 -1.00 -6.47
N ARG A 83 -9.99 -0.37 -7.16
CA ARG A 83 -9.97 -0.25 -8.63
C ARG A 83 -9.23 -1.45 -9.22
N PRO A 84 -9.91 -2.50 -9.74
CA PRO A 84 -9.27 -3.79 -10.00
C PRO A 84 -8.15 -3.72 -11.03
N PHE A 85 -8.34 -2.95 -12.11
CA PHE A 85 -7.36 -2.80 -13.18
C PHE A 85 -6.11 -2.00 -12.78
N LEU A 86 -6.22 -1.14 -11.77
CA LEU A 86 -5.14 -0.25 -11.34
C LEU A 86 -4.56 -0.65 -9.96
N GLY A 87 -5.13 -1.65 -9.29
CA GLY A 87 -4.60 -2.23 -8.06
C GLY A 87 -4.56 -1.29 -6.84
N TYR A 88 -5.30 -0.18 -6.85
CA TYR A 88 -5.31 0.79 -5.75
C TYR A 88 -6.71 1.01 -5.17
N TRP A 89 -6.75 1.47 -3.92
CA TRP A 89 -7.97 1.86 -3.24
C TRP A 89 -8.32 3.29 -3.57
N HIS A 90 -9.51 3.49 -4.13
CA HIS A 90 -10.03 4.81 -4.40
C HIS A 90 -10.84 5.30 -3.21
N HIS A 91 -10.57 6.52 -2.75
CA HIS A 91 -11.13 7.08 -1.51
C HIS A 91 -12.03 8.28 -1.79
N ALA A 92 -13.08 8.45 -0.99
CA ALA A 92 -14.02 9.56 -1.09
C ALA A 92 -14.65 9.91 0.28
N ILE A 93 -15.24 11.11 0.36
CA ILE A 93 -16.02 11.56 1.53
C ILE A 93 -17.49 11.57 1.15
N VAL A 94 -18.33 10.94 1.98
CA VAL A 94 -19.78 10.90 1.79
C VAL A 94 -20.38 12.28 2.05
N GLU A 95 -20.94 12.89 1.02
CA GLU A 95 -21.69 14.13 1.13
C GLU A 95 -23.13 13.85 1.52
N GLU A 96 -23.80 12.90 0.88
CA GLU A 96 -25.22 12.63 1.10
C GLU A 96 -25.53 11.14 0.88
N VAL A 97 -26.45 10.60 1.70
CA VAL A 97 -26.97 9.24 1.53
C VAL A 97 -28.47 9.32 1.34
N THR A 98 -28.96 8.78 0.23
CA THR A 98 -30.38 8.64 -0.10
C THR A 98 -30.76 7.16 -0.18
N ASN A 99 -32.05 6.87 -0.37
CA ASN A 99 -32.52 5.48 -0.48
C ASN A 99 -31.96 4.70 -1.68
N ASP A 100 -31.53 5.41 -2.73
CA ASP A 100 -31.09 4.82 -4.00
C ASP A 100 -29.74 5.34 -4.51
N SER A 101 -29.11 6.30 -3.83
CA SER A 101 -27.81 6.82 -4.23
C SER A 101 -26.98 7.35 -3.06
N ILE A 102 -25.66 7.35 -3.25
CA ILE A 102 -24.68 7.94 -2.35
C ILE A 102 -23.94 9.02 -3.13
N ARG A 103 -24.02 10.26 -2.66
CA ARG A 103 -23.25 11.38 -3.19
C ARG A 103 -21.95 11.49 -2.41
N VAL A 104 -20.85 11.62 -3.13
CA VAL A 104 -19.51 11.71 -2.55
C VAL A 104 -18.74 12.88 -3.15
N ILE A 105 -17.80 13.43 -2.37
CA ILE A 105 -16.75 14.32 -2.86
C ILE A 105 -15.48 13.49 -2.99
N GLU A 106 -14.87 13.50 -4.18
CA GLU A 106 -13.73 12.66 -4.50
C GLU A 106 -12.80 13.32 -5.53
N TRP A 107 -11.56 12.85 -5.59
CA TRP A 107 -10.76 13.04 -6.80
C TRP A 107 -11.38 12.25 -7.94
N SER A 108 -11.73 12.92 -9.03
CA SER A 108 -12.18 12.31 -10.28
C SER A 108 -11.27 12.79 -11.40
N GLY A 109 -10.46 11.88 -11.93
CA GLY A 109 -9.38 12.23 -12.86
C GLY A 109 -8.39 13.18 -12.20
N CYS A 110 -8.27 14.39 -12.74
CA CYS A 110 -7.30 15.40 -12.28
C CYS A 110 -7.91 16.50 -11.42
N SER A 111 -9.17 16.36 -10.96
CA SER A 111 -9.86 17.37 -10.16
C SER A 111 -10.73 16.79 -9.05
N ILE A 112 -10.93 17.52 -7.95
CA ILE A 112 -11.88 17.16 -6.89
C ILE A 112 -13.28 17.64 -7.27
N LEU A 113 -14.23 16.72 -7.33
CA LEU A 113 -15.61 16.96 -7.78
C LEU A 113 -16.61 16.17 -6.94
N ARG A 114 -17.89 16.53 -7.10
CA ARG A 114 -19.02 15.74 -6.63
C ARG A 114 -19.31 14.62 -7.62
N SER A 115 -19.61 13.45 -7.07
CA SER A 115 -19.86 12.22 -7.83
C SER A 115 -20.99 11.47 -7.16
N THR A 116 -21.85 10.82 -7.94
CA THR A 116 -22.97 10.03 -7.42
C THR A 116 -22.73 8.57 -7.74
N ARG A 117 -22.93 7.71 -6.75
CA ARG A 117 -22.94 6.26 -6.88
C ARG A 117 -24.38 5.77 -6.70
N MET A 118 -24.91 5.14 -7.72
CA MET A 118 -26.26 4.59 -7.69
C MET A 118 -26.24 3.24 -6.97
N LYS A 119 -27.38 2.87 -6.38
CA LYS A 119 -27.59 1.55 -5.78
C LYS A 119 -27.27 0.39 -6.73
N SER A 120 -27.55 0.56 -8.02
CA SER A 120 -27.20 -0.38 -9.08
C SER A 120 -25.69 -0.64 -9.16
N ASP A 121 -24.89 0.38 -8.88
CA ASP A 121 -23.42 0.33 -8.99
C ASP A 121 -22.79 -0.42 -7.81
N LEU A 122 -23.55 -0.63 -6.74
CA LEU A 122 -23.12 -1.19 -5.46
C LEU A 122 -23.75 -2.56 -5.18
N CYS A 123 -24.21 -3.26 -6.23
CA CYS A 123 -24.75 -4.60 -6.16
C CYS A 123 -23.71 -5.61 -5.61
N GLY A 124 -23.70 -5.78 -4.29
CA GLY A 124 -23.57 -7.04 -3.56
C GLY A 124 -22.67 -8.12 -4.14
N ASN A 125 -23.19 -8.73 -5.21
CA ASN A 125 -22.73 -9.99 -5.77
C ASN A 125 -22.29 -9.88 -7.24
N CYS A 126 -22.38 -8.71 -7.87
CA CYS A 126 -22.07 -8.52 -9.30
C CYS A 126 -20.95 -7.50 -9.56
N CYS A 127 -20.46 -6.80 -8.54
CA CYS A 127 -19.51 -5.70 -8.72
C CYS A 127 -18.09 -6.12 -8.34
N TRP A 128 -17.17 -5.99 -9.30
CA TRP A 128 -15.72 -6.21 -9.12
C TRP A 128 -15.05 -5.21 -8.14
N SER A 129 -15.80 -4.27 -7.57
CA SER A 129 -15.31 -3.15 -6.79
C SER A 129 -16.25 -2.81 -5.62
N PRO A 130 -16.31 -3.68 -4.59
CA PRO A 130 -17.13 -3.41 -3.40
C PRO A 130 -16.65 -2.15 -2.66
N MET A 131 -17.61 -1.40 -2.11
CA MET A 131 -17.35 -0.21 -1.30
C MET A 131 -17.33 -0.53 0.19
N TYR A 132 -16.39 0.07 0.90
CA TYR A 132 -16.13 -0.11 2.32
C TYR A 132 -16.15 1.24 3.02
N LYS A 133 -16.60 1.25 4.27
CA LYS A 133 -16.48 2.39 5.17
C LYS A 133 -15.18 2.28 5.97
N ALA A 134 -14.37 3.33 5.98
CA ALA A 134 -13.22 3.43 6.89
C ALA A 134 -13.71 3.79 8.30
N TYR A 135 -13.16 3.15 9.33
CA TYR A 135 -13.44 3.49 10.72
C TYR A 135 -12.25 4.17 11.38
N TYR A 136 -12.56 5.16 12.20
CA TYR A 136 -11.61 5.88 13.03
C TYR A 136 -11.99 5.70 14.51
N PRO A 137 -11.03 5.79 15.45
CA PRO A 137 -11.28 5.80 16.87
C PRO A 137 -12.30 6.86 17.23
N GLU A 138 -13.04 6.59 18.29
CA GLU A 138 -14.08 7.47 18.78
C GLU A 138 -13.53 8.87 19.06
N GLU A 139 -12.30 8.99 19.55
CA GLU A 139 -11.64 10.27 19.82
C GLU A 139 -11.44 11.10 18.54
N VAL A 140 -11.14 10.45 17.40
CA VAL A 140 -10.99 11.12 16.10
C VAL A 140 -12.35 11.55 15.59
N GLU A 141 -13.34 10.65 15.63
CA GLU A 141 -14.72 10.95 15.20
C GLU A 141 -15.34 12.08 16.01
N ASN A 142 -15.15 12.10 17.33
CA ASN A 142 -15.68 13.12 18.23
C ASN A 142 -15.04 14.49 18.00
N GLN A 143 -13.77 14.54 17.58
CA GLN A 143 -13.08 15.81 17.29
C GLN A 143 -13.26 16.29 15.86
N ASN A 144 -13.71 15.42 14.95
CA ASN A 144 -13.91 15.73 13.54
C ASN A 144 -15.35 15.40 13.17
N PRO A 145 -16.33 16.19 13.68
CA PRO A 145 -17.74 15.98 13.40
C PRO A 145 -18.02 16.11 11.89
N SER A 146 -19.12 15.53 11.44
CA SER A 146 -19.47 15.39 10.02
C SER A 146 -19.44 16.73 9.27
N GLU A 147 -19.88 17.79 9.93
CA GLU A 147 -19.92 19.16 9.41
C GLU A 147 -18.50 19.66 9.11
N LEU A 148 -17.55 19.45 10.02
CA LEU A 148 -16.15 19.82 9.83
C LEU A 148 -15.50 19.01 8.69
N VAL A 149 -15.76 17.71 8.64
CA VAL A 149 -15.26 16.84 7.56
C VAL A 149 -15.78 17.31 6.20
N LEU A 150 -17.06 17.66 6.11
CA LEU A 150 -17.66 18.16 4.89
C LEU A 150 -17.13 19.54 4.50
N MET A 151 -16.94 20.45 5.45
CA MET A 151 -16.34 21.75 5.18
C MET A 151 -14.94 21.60 4.57
N ARG A 152 -14.10 20.70 5.09
CA ARG A 152 -12.78 20.40 4.51
C ARG A 152 -12.89 19.82 3.11
N ALA A 153 -13.86 18.92 2.88
CA ALA A 153 -14.09 18.32 1.57
C ALA A 153 -14.55 19.37 0.54
N GLU A 154 -15.49 20.24 0.92
CA GLU A 154 -16.05 21.31 0.11
C GLU A 154 -15.03 22.41 -0.20
N ALA A 155 -14.20 22.78 0.77
CA ALA A 155 -13.10 23.74 0.59
C ALA A 155 -12.06 23.29 -0.45
N ARG A 156 -12.08 22.00 -0.83
CA ARG A 156 -11.20 21.43 -1.84
C ARG A 156 -11.90 21.13 -3.18
N LEU A 157 -13.18 21.48 -3.35
CA LEU A 157 -13.86 21.32 -4.63
C LEU A 157 -13.23 22.20 -5.72
N GLY A 158 -13.11 21.65 -6.92
CA GLY A 158 -12.47 22.32 -8.05
C GLY A 158 -10.94 22.33 -7.99
N ASN A 159 -10.33 21.83 -6.90
CA ASN A 159 -8.89 21.65 -6.83
C ASN A 159 -8.43 20.72 -7.95
N TYR A 160 -7.31 21.06 -8.58
CA TYR A 160 -6.65 20.27 -9.61
C TYR A 160 -5.24 19.88 -9.18
N GLY A 161 -4.56 19.07 -9.99
CA GLY A 161 -3.17 18.69 -9.74
C GLY A 161 -3.04 17.42 -8.90
N TYR A 162 -3.89 16.43 -9.16
CA TYR A 162 -3.78 15.09 -8.58
C TYR A 162 -2.34 14.57 -8.72
N CYS A 163 -1.74 14.15 -7.61
CA CYS A 163 -0.42 13.52 -7.60
C CYS A 163 -0.46 12.20 -6.83
N PRO A 164 -0.16 11.05 -7.47
CA PRO A 164 -0.23 9.73 -6.83
C PRO A 164 0.56 9.63 -5.51
N PHE A 165 1.69 10.33 -5.39
CA PHE A 165 2.62 10.21 -4.27
C PHE A 165 2.53 11.34 -3.23
N SER A 166 1.86 12.45 -3.55
CA SER A 166 1.87 13.64 -2.69
C SER A 166 0.54 14.40 -2.61
N ASP A 167 -0.48 14.04 -3.39
CA ASP A 167 -1.83 14.62 -3.27
C ASP A 167 -2.84 13.75 -4.02
N ASN A 168 -3.12 12.56 -3.47
CA ASN A 168 -4.01 11.57 -4.06
C ASN A 168 -5.38 11.52 -3.34
N CYS A 169 -6.23 10.56 -3.74
CA CYS A 169 -7.56 10.37 -3.14
C CYS A 169 -7.54 10.07 -1.65
N GLU A 170 -6.56 9.30 -1.16
CA GLU A 170 -6.43 8.97 0.25
C GLU A 170 -5.90 10.13 1.08
N HIS A 171 -4.96 10.91 0.55
CA HIS A 171 -4.52 12.15 1.19
C HIS A 171 -5.69 13.10 1.41
N PHE A 172 -6.53 13.26 0.38
CA PHE A 172 -7.74 14.07 0.46
C PHE A 172 -8.70 13.56 1.54
N ALA A 173 -9.08 12.28 1.52
CA ALA A 173 -10.04 11.74 2.46
C ALA A 173 -9.51 11.74 3.91
N SER A 174 -8.24 11.39 4.11
CA SER A 174 -7.58 11.43 5.42
C SER A 174 -7.49 12.85 5.97
N PHE A 175 -7.16 13.82 5.12
CA PHE A 175 -7.16 15.23 5.50
C PHE A 175 -8.55 15.68 5.94
N CYS A 176 -9.61 15.32 5.20
CA CYS A 176 -10.97 15.67 5.59
C CYS A 176 -11.34 15.06 6.95
N LYS A 177 -10.97 13.80 7.21
CA LYS A 177 -11.30 13.10 8.46
C LYS A 177 -10.46 13.50 9.67
N THR A 178 -9.23 13.96 9.46
CA THR A 178 -8.26 14.10 10.58
C THR A 178 -7.55 15.45 10.63
N GLY A 179 -7.69 16.29 9.59
CA GLY A 179 -6.87 17.48 9.38
C GLY A 179 -5.45 17.17 8.90
N LEU A 180 -5.05 15.89 8.78
CA LEU A 180 -3.71 15.50 8.35
C LEU A 180 -3.67 15.05 6.88
N HIS A 181 -2.78 15.67 6.12
CA HIS A 181 -2.49 15.28 4.74
C HIS A 181 -1.58 14.04 4.72
N ARG A 182 -2.18 12.83 4.70
CA ARG A 182 -1.46 11.54 4.75
C ARG A 182 -2.12 10.47 3.89
N SER A 183 -1.32 9.54 3.35
CA SER A 183 -1.79 8.37 2.60
C SER A 183 -1.07 7.11 3.08
N ASN A 184 -1.83 6.13 3.56
CA ASN A 184 -1.30 4.82 3.91
C ASN A 184 -0.82 4.10 2.66
N GLN A 185 -1.49 4.21 1.50
CA GLN A 185 -1.03 3.64 0.23
C GLN A 185 0.40 4.09 -0.13
N VAL A 186 0.69 5.39 -0.01
CA VAL A 186 2.03 5.91 -0.28
C VAL A 186 3.03 5.48 0.78
N PHE A 187 2.64 5.43 2.05
CA PHE A 187 3.49 4.92 3.12
C PHE A 187 3.87 3.44 2.87
N GLN A 188 2.87 2.60 2.61
CA GLN A 188 3.04 1.17 2.29
C GLN A 188 3.92 0.99 1.05
N PHE A 189 3.72 1.79 0.01
CA PHE A 189 4.57 1.79 -1.17
C PHE A 189 6.03 2.09 -0.82
N LYS A 190 6.31 3.15 -0.04
CA LYS A 190 7.68 3.51 0.38
C LYS A 190 8.33 2.39 1.18
N VAL A 191 7.62 1.81 2.14
CA VAL A 191 8.12 0.70 2.96
C VAL A 191 8.42 -0.52 2.10
N SER A 192 7.53 -0.85 1.16
CA SER A 192 7.70 -1.96 0.22
C SER A 192 8.92 -1.76 -0.69
N VAL A 193 9.10 -0.55 -1.24
CA VAL A 193 10.26 -0.22 -2.07
C VAL A 193 11.57 -0.34 -1.27
N GLN A 194 11.60 0.17 -0.03
CA GLN A 194 12.78 0.03 0.83
C GLN A 194 13.10 -1.45 1.12
N ALA A 195 12.08 -2.27 1.38
CA ALA A 195 12.27 -3.70 1.57
C ALA A 195 12.82 -4.38 0.31
N TRP A 196 12.32 -3.97 -0.86
CA TRP A 196 12.78 -4.47 -2.15
C TRP A 196 14.24 -4.13 -2.43
N ILE A 197 14.64 -2.88 -2.19
CA ILE A 197 16.05 -2.45 -2.33
C ILE A 197 16.96 -3.30 -1.45
N ARG A 198 16.58 -3.52 -0.17
CA ARG A 198 17.37 -4.37 0.74
C ARG A 198 17.48 -5.81 0.25
N LYS A 199 16.40 -6.37 -0.29
CA LYS A 199 16.41 -7.72 -0.87
C LYS A 199 17.34 -7.82 -2.08
N ILE A 200 17.29 -6.84 -2.99
CA ILE A 200 18.21 -6.79 -4.14
C ILE A 200 19.66 -6.78 -3.67
N VAL A 201 20.00 -5.92 -2.71
CA VAL A 201 21.36 -5.85 -2.14
C VAL A 201 21.78 -7.19 -1.53
N ALA A 202 20.90 -7.86 -0.79
CA ALA A 202 21.17 -9.18 -0.21
C ALA A 202 21.44 -10.25 -1.29
N ILE A 203 20.67 -10.24 -2.39
CA ILE A 203 20.86 -11.15 -3.54
C ILE A 203 22.23 -10.90 -4.19
N PHE A 204 22.56 -9.65 -4.50
CA PHE A 204 23.86 -9.31 -5.10
C PHE A 204 25.03 -9.71 -4.22
N LEU A 205 24.93 -9.48 -2.91
CA LEU A 205 25.95 -9.88 -1.94
C LEU A 205 26.12 -11.41 -1.91
N HIS A 206 25.01 -12.15 -1.84
CA HIS A 206 25.02 -13.62 -1.85
C HIS A 206 25.69 -14.18 -3.10
N VAL A 207 25.28 -13.73 -4.29
CA VAL A 207 25.88 -14.15 -5.57
C VAL A 207 27.38 -13.86 -5.60
N THR A 208 27.81 -12.68 -5.13
CA THR A 208 29.23 -12.29 -5.11
C THR A 208 30.05 -13.20 -4.19
N ILE A 209 29.52 -13.52 -3.00
CA ILE A 209 30.17 -14.42 -2.04
C ILE A 209 30.30 -15.83 -2.62
N VAL A 210 29.22 -16.37 -3.17
CA VAL A 210 29.21 -17.72 -3.78
C VAL A 210 30.20 -17.80 -4.92
N MET A 211 30.27 -16.79 -5.79
CA MET A 211 31.20 -16.76 -6.92
C MET A 211 32.66 -16.70 -6.44
N SER A 212 32.96 -15.80 -5.50
CA SER A 212 34.33 -15.63 -4.97
C SER A 212 34.86 -16.91 -4.32
N ILE A 213 33.99 -17.63 -3.60
CA ILE A 213 34.38 -18.87 -2.92
C ILE A 213 34.47 -20.03 -3.91
N SER A 214 33.60 -20.08 -4.93
CA SER A 214 33.70 -21.10 -5.98
C SER A 214 35.04 -21.00 -6.72
N GLU A 215 35.47 -19.79 -7.07
CA GLU A 215 36.78 -19.55 -7.69
C GLU A 215 37.93 -19.93 -6.76
N GLY A 216 37.82 -19.62 -5.47
CA GLY A 216 38.80 -20.03 -4.46
C GLY A 216 38.93 -21.55 -4.32
N ILE A 217 37.80 -22.28 -4.31
CA ILE A 217 37.77 -23.75 -4.24
C ILE A 217 38.36 -24.37 -5.51
N GLU A 218 38.08 -23.78 -6.67
CA GLU A 218 38.64 -24.24 -7.95
C GLU A 218 40.16 -24.08 -7.99
N THR A 219 40.65 -22.95 -7.46
CA THR A 219 42.09 -22.61 -7.41
C THR A 219 42.87 -23.45 -6.39
N ALA A 220 42.25 -23.83 -5.26
CA ALA A 220 42.94 -24.46 -4.14
C ALA A 220 43.53 -25.86 -4.45
N GLY A 221 43.05 -26.57 -5.48
CA GLY A 221 43.59 -27.86 -5.93
C GLY A 221 43.49 -29.00 -4.90
N GLY A 222 42.67 -30.02 -5.15
CA GLY A 222 42.60 -31.19 -4.27
C GLY A 222 41.57 -32.23 -4.71
N SER A 223 41.76 -33.49 -4.31
CA SER A 223 40.87 -34.61 -4.65
C SER A 223 39.44 -34.43 -4.11
N ASN A 224 39.28 -33.67 -3.01
CA ASN A 224 38.01 -33.50 -2.30
C ASN A 224 37.29 -32.19 -2.65
N LYS A 225 37.77 -31.43 -3.64
CA LYS A 225 37.24 -30.09 -3.96
C LYS A 225 35.75 -30.06 -4.27
N HIS A 226 35.23 -31.10 -4.94
CA HIS A 226 33.81 -31.19 -5.29
C HIS A 226 32.92 -31.34 -4.05
N SER A 227 33.29 -32.20 -3.10
CA SER A 227 32.53 -32.38 -1.86
C SER A 227 32.54 -31.12 -0.99
N VAL A 228 33.69 -30.43 -0.92
CA VAL A 228 33.81 -29.15 -0.21
C VAL A 228 32.95 -28.07 -0.86
N GLY A 229 32.98 -27.97 -2.20
CA GLY A 229 32.14 -27.03 -2.96
C GLY A 229 30.66 -27.26 -2.76
N ILE A 230 30.19 -28.51 -2.81
CA ILE A 230 28.78 -28.85 -2.57
C ILE A 230 28.36 -28.47 -1.15
N LEU A 231 29.15 -28.85 -0.13
CA LEU A 231 28.84 -28.53 1.26
C LEU A 231 28.76 -27.01 1.47
N PHE A 232 29.72 -26.26 0.92
CA PHE A 232 29.73 -24.81 1.01
C PHE A 232 28.49 -24.19 0.35
N LEU A 233 28.14 -24.62 -0.87
CA LEU A 233 26.98 -24.12 -1.59
C LEU A 233 25.69 -24.31 -0.77
N VAL A 234 25.49 -25.51 -0.22
CA VAL A 234 24.33 -25.82 0.63
C VAL A 234 24.28 -24.91 1.87
N LEU A 235 25.41 -24.73 2.56
CA LEU A 235 25.47 -23.87 3.76
C LEU A 235 25.23 -22.39 3.43
N SER A 236 25.76 -21.91 2.30
CA SER A 236 25.56 -20.55 1.82
C SER A 236 24.09 -20.30 1.49
N GLU A 237 23.44 -21.22 0.77
CA GLU A 237 22.02 -21.12 0.43
C GLU A 237 21.12 -21.16 1.67
N LEU A 238 21.40 -22.05 2.63
CA LEU A 238 20.67 -22.10 3.90
C LEU A 238 20.81 -20.78 4.67
N THR A 239 22.01 -20.21 4.73
CA THR A 239 22.27 -18.94 5.40
C THR A 239 21.53 -17.79 4.73
N TYR A 240 21.60 -17.71 3.40
CA TYR A 240 20.86 -16.71 2.62
C TYR A 240 19.35 -16.82 2.86
N PHE A 241 18.82 -18.05 2.85
CA PHE A 241 17.40 -18.29 3.10
C PHE A 241 16.97 -17.81 4.49
N ILE A 242 17.77 -18.09 5.53
CA ILE A 242 17.53 -17.59 6.89
C ILE A 242 17.52 -16.05 6.92
N VAL A 243 18.50 -15.40 6.27
CA VAL A 243 18.58 -13.94 6.20
C VAL A 243 17.33 -13.36 5.52
N VAL A 244 16.89 -13.91 4.39
CA VAL A 244 15.68 -13.47 3.69
C VAL A 244 14.44 -13.63 4.56
N ILE A 245 14.30 -14.77 5.27
CA ILE A 245 13.19 -14.99 6.21
C ILE A 245 13.19 -13.93 7.30
N ILE A 246 14.34 -13.68 7.94
CA ILE A 246 14.45 -12.68 9.01
C ILE A 246 14.09 -11.29 8.47
N MET A 247 14.58 -10.91 7.28
CA MET A 247 14.25 -9.64 6.66
C MET A 247 12.75 -9.48 6.38
N MET A 248 12.11 -10.54 5.85
CA MET A 248 10.67 -10.55 5.59
C MET A 248 9.86 -10.52 6.87
N TRP A 249 10.27 -11.27 7.88
CA TRP A 249 9.63 -11.26 9.19
C TRP A 249 9.75 -9.89 9.89
N CYS A 250 10.93 -9.27 9.87
CA CYS A 250 11.13 -7.92 10.40
C CYS A 250 10.34 -6.85 9.64
N HIS A 251 10.10 -7.05 8.35
CA HIS A 251 9.26 -6.17 7.54
C HIS A 251 7.78 -6.33 7.88
N ASP A 252 7.27 -7.56 7.83
CA ASP A 252 5.86 -7.85 8.04
C ASP A 252 5.45 -7.59 9.50
N SER A 253 6.33 -7.88 10.47
CA SER A 253 6.08 -7.57 11.89
C SER A 253 5.99 -6.08 12.22
N LYS A 254 6.55 -5.20 11.37
CA LYS A 254 6.39 -3.74 11.51
C LYS A 254 5.10 -3.22 10.87
N GLN A 255 4.48 -3.98 9.96
CA GLN A 255 3.23 -3.61 9.32
C GLN A 255 1.99 -4.12 10.08
N THR A 256 2.10 -5.27 10.76
CA THR A 256 1.00 -5.82 11.54
C THR A 256 1.14 -5.42 13.00
N ASP A 257 0.33 -4.47 13.48
CA ASP A 257 0.22 -4.27 14.92
C ASP A 257 -0.41 -5.52 15.58
N PHE A 258 0.41 -6.13 16.44
CA PHE A 258 0.13 -7.07 17.53
C PHE A 258 -0.65 -8.38 17.35
N ILE A 259 -1.53 -8.59 16.35
CA ILE A 259 -2.51 -9.69 16.51
C ILE A 259 -2.03 -11.08 16.06
N VAL A 260 -1.05 -11.25 15.15
CA VAL A 260 -0.57 -12.61 14.83
C VAL A 260 0.92 -12.72 14.49
N LYS A 261 1.79 -12.43 15.47
CA LYS A 261 3.25 -12.59 15.32
C LYS A 261 3.69 -14.01 14.90
N LYS A 262 2.94 -15.05 15.27
CA LYS A 262 3.26 -16.45 14.95
C LYS A 262 3.01 -16.76 13.47
N ASP A 263 1.92 -16.25 12.92
CA ASP A 263 1.58 -16.43 11.49
C ASP A 263 2.45 -15.55 10.60
N ALA A 264 2.98 -14.44 11.12
CA ALA A 264 3.90 -13.58 10.38
C ALA A 264 5.22 -14.30 10.01
N CYS A 265 5.78 -15.12 10.91
CA CYS A 265 7.01 -15.87 10.61
C CYS A 265 6.75 -16.99 9.58
N LEU A 266 5.65 -17.75 9.75
CA LEU A 266 5.26 -18.78 8.79
C LEU A 266 4.94 -18.18 7.42
N SER A 267 4.22 -17.05 7.39
CA SER A 267 3.91 -16.30 6.17
C SER A 267 5.19 -15.81 5.50
N ALA A 268 6.13 -15.24 6.26
CA ALA A 268 7.43 -14.83 5.75
C ALA A 268 8.21 -16.01 5.16
N ALA A 269 8.23 -17.17 5.83
CA ALA A 269 8.88 -18.39 5.34
C ALA A 269 8.23 -18.92 4.05
N ILE A 270 6.89 -18.98 3.98
CA ILE A 270 6.16 -19.40 2.78
C ILE A 270 6.43 -18.45 1.62
N LYS A 271 6.38 -17.13 1.86
CA LYS A 271 6.67 -16.13 0.83
C LYS A 271 8.13 -16.22 0.37
N ALA A 272 9.09 -16.42 1.27
CA ALA A 272 10.50 -16.61 0.93
C ALA A 272 10.73 -17.88 0.10
N ALA A 273 10.08 -18.99 0.48
CA ALA A 273 10.13 -20.25 -0.28
C ALA A 273 9.55 -20.08 -1.68
N ALA A 274 8.35 -19.50 -1.79
CA ALA A 274 7.70 -19.23 -3.07
C ALA A 274 8.54 -18.30 -3.96
N GLN A 275 9.14 -17.25 -3.39
CA GLN A 275 10.06 -16.36 -4.10
C GLN A 275 11.29 -17.11 -4.62
N SER A 276 11.89 -17.97 -3.80
CA SER A 276 13.05 -18.77 -4.18
C SER A 276 12.72 -19.73 -5.34
N VAL A 277 11.56 -20.41 -5.26
CA VAL A 277 11.08 -21.30 -6.34
C VAL A 277 10.86 -20.51 -7.63
N MET A 278 10.20 -19.34 -7.56
CA MET A 278 9.95 -18.50 -8.74
C MET A 278 11.24 -17.96 -9.36
N LEU A 279 12.22 -17.60 -8.53
CA LEU A 279 13.54 -17.16 -8.97
C LEU A 279 14.26 -18.27 -9.74
N VAL A 280 14.28 -19.49 -9.20
CA VAL A 280 14.91 -20.65 -9.85
C VAL A 280 14.17 -21.01 -11.14
N LEU A 281 12.84 -21.07 -11.13
CA LEU A 281 12.05 -21.37 -12.32
C LEU A 281 12.26 -20.33 -13.43
N CYS A 282 12.24 -19.04 -13.11
CA CYS A 282 12.46 -17.99 -14.09
C CYS A 282 13.89 -18.00 -14.62
N ALA A 283 14.90 -18.22 -13.76
CA ALA A 283 16.28 -18.36 -14.20
C ALA A 283 16.44 -19.55 -15.17
N ILE A 284 15.88 -20.71 -14.84
CA ILE A 284 15.91 -21.89 -15.72
C ILE A 284 15.21 -21.61 -17.05
N LEU A 285 14.00 -21.06 -17.02
CA LEU A 285 13.22 -20.77 -18.24
C LEU A 285 13.94 -19.76 -19.14
N LEU A 286 14.48 -18.68 -18.57
CA LEU A 286 15.21 -17.67 -19.34
C LEU A 286 16.48 -18.27 -19.94
N SER A 287 17.25 -19.01 -19.14
CA SER A 287 18.49 -19.66 -19.59
C SER A 287 18.20 -20.66 -20.70
N VAL A 288 17.24 -21.57 -20.53
CA VAL A 288 16.92 -22.61 -21.53
C VAL A 288 16.42 -21.99 -22.84
N LEU A 289 15.47 -21.04 -22.79
CA LEU A 289 14.87 -20.46 -24.00
C LEU A 289 15.85 -19.60 -24.80
N LEU A 290 16.75 -18.88 -24.11
CA LEU A 290 17.75 -18.04 -24.79
C LEU A 290 18.99 -18.82 -25.19
N LEU A 291 19.42 -19.83 -24.43
CA LEU A 291 20.52 -20.70 -24.84
C LEU A 291 20.18 -21.45 -26.12
N ASP A 292 18.97 -21.99 -26.24
CA ASP A 292 18.53 -22.69 -27.45
C ASP A 292 18.59 -21.76 -28.68
N ARG A 293 18.23 -20.48 -28.49
CA ARG A 293 18.28 -19.46 -29.54
C ARG A 293 19.70 -19.01 -29.88
N ILE A 294 20.60 -18.93 -28.88
CA ILE A 294 21.98 -18.47 -29.05
C ILE A 294 22.87 -19.59 -29.61
N GLN A 295 22.66 -20.85 -29.20
CA GLN A 295 23.43 -22.00 -29.70
C GLN A 295 23.18 -22.31 -31.17
N GLY A 296 22.05 -21.83 -31.73
CA GLY A 296 21.82 -21.83 -33.17
C GLY A 296 22.85 -21.00 -33.96
N GLU A 297 23.51 -20.03 -33.31
CA GLU A 297 24.55 -19.19 -33.91
C GLU A 297 25.94 -19.56 -33.36
N LYS A 298 26.73 -20.28 -34.14
CA LYS A 298 28.08 -20.82 -33.85
C LYS A 298 29.19 -19.78 -33.58
N ILE A 299 28.86 -18.58 -33.08
CA ILE A 299 29.70 -17.38 -33.17
C ILE A 299 30.42 -17.03 -31.85
N TRP A 300 30.05 -17.64 -30.72
CA TRP A 300 30.51 -17.16 -29.42
C TRP A 300 31.57 -18.05 -28.76
N SER A 301 32.63 -17.42 -28.24
CA SER A 301 33.61 -18.08 -27.37
C SER A 301 32.96 -18.53 -26.06
N VAL A 302 33.39 -19.67 -25.51
CA VAL A 302 32.89 -20.27 -24.26
C VAL A 302 32.71 -19.24 -23.14
N ALA A 303 33.73 -18.39 -22.89
CA ALA A 303 33.68 -17.37 -21.84
C ALA A 303 32.53 -16.35 -22.01
N LYS A 304 32.25 -15.92 -23.25
CA LYS A 304 31.14 -15.00 -23.53
C LYS A 304 29.78 -15.69 -23.34
N SER A 305 29.65 -16.97 -23.71
CA SER A 305 28.44 -17.76 -23.46
C SER A 305 28.16 -17.85 -21.97
N THR A 306 29.16 -18.18 -21.16
CA THR A 306 29.04 -18.25 -19.69
C THR A 306 28.65 -16.91 -19.08
N CYS A 307 29.25 -15.79 -19.51
CA CYS A 307 28.83 -14.46 -19.03
C CYS A 307 27.38 -14.13 -19.38
N ILE A 308 26.91 -14.49 -20.58
CA ILE A 308 25.52 -14.28 -20.99
C ILE A 308 24.57 -15.14 -20.16
N GLU A 309 24.90 -16.41 -19.92
CA GLU A 309 24.11 -17.31 -19.06
C GLU A 309 23.95 -16.76 -17.64
N ILE A 310 25.04 -16.28 -17.04
CA ILE A 310 25.02 -15.66 -15.71
C ILE A 310 24.11 -14.42 -15.73
N LEU A 311 24.29 -13.54 -16.71
CA LEU A 311 23.49 -12.32 -16.83
C LEU A 311 21.99 -12.63 -17.00
N LEU A 312 21.66 -13.62 -17.84
CA LEU A 312 20.29 -14.06 -18.07
C LEU A 312 19.68 -14.71 -16.82
N GLY A 313 20.44 -15.50 -16.08
CA GLY A 313 20.03 -16.04 -14.78
C GLY A 313 19.73 -14.94 -13.77
N MET A 314 20.58 -13.91 -13.70
CA MET A 314 20.36 -12.75 -12.84
C MET A 314 19.10 -11.96 -13.24
N VAL A 315 18.93 -11.66 -14.53
CA VAL A 315 17.75 -10.94 -15.05
C VAL A 315 16.47 -11.76 -14.82
N GLY A 316 16.50 -13.05 -15.10
CA GLY A 316 15.39 -13.98 -14.87
C GLY A 316 15.01 -14.04 -13.39
N GLY A 317 16.01 -14.11 -12.50
CA GLY A 317 15.79 -14.07 -11.06
C GLY A 317 15.21 -12.74 -10.56
N MET A 318 15.67 -11.61 -11.11
CA MET A 318 15.09 -10.29 -10.83
C MET A 318 13.62 -10.22 -11.27
N LEU A 319 13.30 -10.66 -12.48
CA LEU A 319 11.93 -10.70 -13.00
C LEU A 319 11.03 -11.63 -12.18
N GLY A 320 11.52 -12.81 -11.81
CA GLY A 320 10.80 -13.75 -10.95
C GLY A 320 10.49 -13.18 -9.56
N ASN A 321 11.43 -12.43 -8.98
CA ASN A 321 11.20 -11.72 -7.72
C ASN A 321 10.17 -10.60 -7.84
N ILE A 322 10.22 -9.82 -8.92
CA ILE A 322 9.22 -8.78 -9.20
C ILE A 322 7.84 -9.43 -9.34
N LEU A 323 7.72 -10.45 -10.20
CA LEU A 323 6.46 -11.12 -10.46
C LEU A 323 5.89 -11.80 -9.21
N GLY A 324 6.74 -12.52 -8.46
CA GLY A 324 6.36 -13.13 -7.19
C GLY A 324 5.87 -12.10 -6.19
N PHE A 325 6.54 -10.96 -6.06
CA PHE A 325 6.05 -9.86 -5.21
C PHE A 325 4.68 -9.36 -5.68
N PHE A 326 4.50 -9.04 -6.97
CA PHE A 326 3.19 -8.58 -7.46
C PHE A 326 2.09 -9.63 -7.25
N LEU A 327 2.39 -10.91 -7.46
CA LEU A 327 1.43 -11.98 -7.21
C LEU A 327 1.08 -12.06 -5.71
N PHE A 328 2.06 -12.00 -4.80
CA PHE A 328 1.84 -12.22 -3.37
C PHE A 328 1.49 -10.97 -2.55
N SER A 329 1.83 -9.77 -3.01
CA SER A 329 1.49 -8.49 -2.37
C SER A 329 0.10 -8.00 -2.75
N PHE A 330 -0.44 -8.48 -3.89
CA PHE A 330 -1.81 -8.17 -4.31
C PHE A 330 -2.76 -9.37 -4.18
N LEU A 331 -2.27 -10.56 -3.84
CA LEU A 331 -3.12 -11.59 -3.28
C LEU A 331 -3.72 -11.00 -1.99
N PRO A 332 -5.04 -10.76 -1.94
CA PRO A 332 -5.66 -10.19 -0.75
C PRO A 332 -5.25 -11.06 0.43
N TYR A 333 -4.76 -10.44 1.50
CA TYR A 333 -4.61 -11.15 2.76
C TYR A 333 -5.92 -11.91 3.00
N PRO A 334 -5.88 -13.21 3.36
CA PRO A 334 -7.08 -13.96 3.67
C PRO A 334 -7.68 -13.51 5.01
N CYS A 335 -7.87 -12.20 5.20
CA CYS A 335 -8.64 -11.61 6.29
C CYS A 335 -10.15 -11.70 6.02
N CYS A 336 -10.56 -12.19 4.85
CA CYS A 336 -11.96 -12.52 4.54
C CYS A 336 -12.35 -13.99 4.86
N ARG A 337 -11.67 -14.67 5.78
CA ARG A 337 -12.32 -15.76 6.54
C ARG A 337 -12.98 -15.16 7.78
N ASN A 338 -13.99 -14.32 7.56
CA ASN A 338 -15.06 -14.25 8.54
C ASN A 338 -15.73 -15.62 8.52
N THR A 339 -15.34 -16.41 9.52
CA THR A 339 -16.19 -17.40 10.17
C THR A 339 -17.65 -16.94 10.11
N VAL A 340 -18.44 -17.69 9.35
CA VAL A 340 -19.90 -17.73 9.48
C VAL A 340 -20.25 -18.23 10.88
#